data_AF-A0A2G9RLQ7-F1
#
_entry.id   AF-A0A2G9RLQ7-F1
#
_cell.length_a   1.000
_cell.length_b   1.000
_cell.length_c   1.000
_cell.angle_alpha   90.00
_cell.angle_beta   90.00
_cell.angle_gamma   90.00
#
_symmetry.space_group_name_H-M   'P 1'
#
loop_
_entity.id
_entity.type
_entity.pdbx_description
1 polymer ?
#
loop_
_entity_poly.entity_id
_entity_poly.type
_entity_poly.pdbx_seq_one_letter_code
_entity_poly.pdbx_strand_id
1 'polypeptide(L)'
;MRALYTIQLGERITCQRCSQQRTSNSDLLAIPLRLSYSKFHRKLTLERTLWRYFRSHETHDDRNLCPKCKSSRIVKVTHLRSLPRTLNIHLKRLSQKNPLQKVNRTLSFPPVLDLHEVLDPEHLPPEEYSMVRQYIILHHLRYAEAELCIRGVAYARGEGGSFKRL
;
A
#
# COMPACT_ATOMS: atom_id res chain seq x y z
N MET A 1 7.81 -11.61 17.55
CA MET A 1 6.50 -10.94 17.35
C MET A 1 6.44 -10.02 16.12
N ARG A 2 7.47 -9.21 15.81
CA ARG A 2 7.47 -8.32 14.62
C ARG A 2 7.29 -9.04 13.27
N ALA A 3 7.91 -10.21 13.10
CA ALA A 3 7.89 -10.97 11.84
C ALA A 3 6.48 -11.32 11.29
N LEU A 4 5.44 -11.36 12.13
CA LEU A 4 4.08 -11.67 11.68
C LEU A 4 3.38 -10.49 10.98
N TYR A 5 3.84 -9.27 11.24
CA TYR A 5 3.21 -8.02 10.81
C TYR A 5 4.10 -7.15 9.94
N THR A 6 5.40 -7.47 9.88
CA THR A 6 6.37 -6.69 9.10
C THR A 6 6.07 -6.82 7.61
N ILE A 7 5.72 -5.70 7.00
CA ILE A 7 5.59 -5.52 5.56
C ILE A 7 6.94 -5.00 5.06
N GLN A 8 7.59 -5.74 4.16
CA GLN A 8 8.84 -5.29 3.56
C GLN A 8 8.55 -4.62 2.22
N LEU A 9 8.94 -3.36 2.08
CA LEU A 9 8.79 -2.59 0.85
C LEU A 9 10.14 -2.33 0.21
N GLY A 10 10.16 -2.40 -1.11
CA GLY A 10 11.22 -1.87 -1.95
C GLY A 10 10.73 -0.62 -2.66
N GLU A 11 11.58 0.39 -2.77
CA GLU A 11 11.34 1.57 -3.57
C GLU A 11 12.41 1.67 -4.64
N ARG A 12 12.00 1.91 -5.89
CA ARG A 12 12.87 2.21 -7.02
C ARG A 12 12.58 3.63 -7.49
N ILE A 13 13.61 4.46 -7.52
CA ILE A 13 13.55 5.83 -8.02
C ILE A 13 14.40 5.91 -9.29
N THR A 14 13.79 6.34 -10.38
CA THR A 14 14.44 6.49 -11.69
C THR A 14 14.42 7.94 -12.12
N CYS A 15 15.59 8.51 -12.41
CA CYS A 15 15.67 9.84 -13.01
C CYS A 15 15.20 9.81 -14.46
N GLN A 16 14.24 10.66 -14.81
CA GLN A 16 13.69 10.69 -16.17
C GLN A 16 14.64 11.32 -17.20
N ARG A 17 15.66 12.08 -16.77
CA ARG A 17 16.60 12.73 -17.70
C ARG A 17 17.79 11.87 -18.09
N CYS A 18 18.30 11.06 -17.17
CA CYS A 18 19.55 10.30 -17.39
C CYS A 18 19.43 8.82 -17.05
N SER A 19 18.22 8.35 -16.73
CA SER A 19 17.89 6.97 -16.39
C SER A 19 18.64 6.39 -15.18
N GLN A 20 19.35 7.23 -14.41
CA GLN A 20 20.01 6.81 -13.18
C GLN A 20 18.96 6.28 -12.20
N GLN A 21 19.18 5.06 -11.71
CA GLN A 21 18.33 4.41 -10.73
C GLN A 21 18.94 4.45 -9.33
N ARG A 22 18.06 4.45 -8.34
CA ARG A 22 18.35 4.25 -6.92
C ARG A 22 17.29 3.34 -6.34
N THR A 23 17.70 2.46 -5.44
CA THR A 23 16.79 1.59 -4.71
C THR A 23 16.97 1.75 -3.21
N SER A 24 15.88 1.60 -2.48
CA SER A 24 15.88 1.58 -1.02
C SER A 24 14.89 0.53 -0.52
N ASN A 25 15.13 0.04 0.70
CA ASN A 25 14.26 -0.91 1.37
C ASN A 25 13.74 -0.28 2.67
N SER A 26 12.51 -0.62 3.04
CA SER A 26 11.91 -0.18 4.28
C SER A 26 10.97 -1.23 4.85
N ASP A 27 10.85 -1.24 6.17
CA ASP A 27 9.95 -2.12 6.89
C ASP A 27 8.81 -1.29 7.50
N LEU A 28 7.58 -1.71 7.26
CA LEU A 28 6.38 -1.09 7.81
C LEU A 28 5.60 -2.09 8.66
N LEU A 29 4.89 -1.58 9.67
CA LEU A 29 3.93 -2.38 10.44
C LEU A 29 2.49 -2.26 9.90
N ALA A 30 2.22 -1.21 9.12
CA ALA A 30 0.95 -0.98 8.46
C ALA A 30 1.13 -0.16 7.18
N ILE A 31 0.35 -0.45 6.13
CA ILE A 31 0.32 0.35 4.90
C ILE A 31 -0.46 1.63 5.15
N PRO A 32 0.14 2.82 5.03
CA PRO A 32 -0.54 4.09 5.27
C PRO A 32 -1.28 4.58 4.02
N LEU A 33 -2.58 4.28 3.92
CA LEU A 33 -3.42 4.69 2.80
C LEU A 33 -4.01 6.09 3.03
N ARG A 34 -3.68 7.03 2.13
CA ARG A 34 -4.30 8.34 2.08
C ARG A 34 -5.65 8.26 1.38
N LEU A 35 -6.69 8.82 2.00
CA LEU A 35 -7.99 8.96 1.36
C LEU A 35 -8.07 10.28 0.61
N SER A 36 -8.38 10.23 -0.69
CA SER A 36 -8.58 11.45 -1.44
C SER A 36 -9.91 12.10 -1.07
N TYR A 37 -9.89 13.41 -0.82
CA TYR A 37 -11.11 14.20 -0.72
C TYR A 37 -11.88 14.13 -2.04
N SER A 38 -13.20 13.99 -1.98
CA SER A 38 -14.07 14.08 -3.15
C SER A 38 -15.33 14.80 -2.74
N LYS A 39 -15.68 15.86 -3.48
CA LYS A 39 -16.97 16.56 -3.34
C LYS A 39 -18.15 15.65 -3.76
N PHE A 40 -17.87 14.66 -4.61
CA PHE A 40 -18.84 13.67 -5.04
C PHE A 40 -18.79 12.49 -4.07
N HIS A 41 -19.92 12.14 -3.46
CA HIS A 41 -20.10 11.02 -2.50
C HIS A 41 -19.90 9.62 -3.11
N ARG A 42 -19.13 9.49 -4.20
CA ARG A 42 -18.78 8.20 -4.78
C ARG A 42 -17.96 7.40 -3.76
N LYS A 43 -18.49 6.23 -3.41
CA LYS A 43 -17.82 5.23 -2.58
C LYS A 43 -16.42 4.97 -3.14
N LEU A 44 -15.43 4.99 -2.26
CA LEU A 44 -14.06 4.58 -2.57
C LEU A 44 -13.89 3.14 -2.07
N THR A 45 -13.20 2.30 -2.83
CA THR A 45 -12.92 0.92 -2.43
C THR A 45 -11.53 0.84 -1.80
N LEU A 46 -11.31 -0.13 -0.90
CA LEU A 46 -10.01 -0.39 -0.32
C LEU A 46 -9.00 -0.73 -1.42
N GLU A 47 -9.39 -1.60 -2.33
CA GLU A 47 -8.67 -2.08 -3.51
C GLU A 47 -8.15 -0.91 -4.33
N ARG A 48 -9.03 0.04 -4.70
CA ARG A 48 -8.64 1.22 -5.46
C ARG A 48 -7.67 2.12 -4.72
N THR A 49 -7.80 2.19 -3.40
CA THR A 49 -6.90 3.01 -2.56
C THR A 49 -5.54 2.35 -2.43
N LEU A 50 -5.50 1.03 -2.33
CA LEU A 50 -4.30 0.22 -2.27
C LEU A 50 -3.55 0.25 -3.61
N TRP A 51 -4.25 0.05 -4.73
CA TRP A 51 -3.67 0.20 -6.07
C TRP A 51 -3.01 1.57 -6.26
N ARG A 52 -3.70 2.64 -5.86
CA ARG A 52 -3.13 4.01 -5.91
C ARG A 52 -1.89 4.20 -5.03
N TYR A 53 -1.71 3.42 -3.97
CA TYR A 53 -0.53 3.53 -3.12
C TYR A 53 0.71 2.95 -3.80
N PHE A 54 0.56 1.83 -4.51
CA PHE A 54 1.66 1.13 -5.18
C PHE A 54 1.96 1.65 -6.58
N ARG A 55 0.94 2.18 -7.27
CA ARG A 55 1.08 2.71 -8.63
C ARG A 55 2.30 3.61 -8.73
N SER A 56 3.02 3.50 -9.83
CA SER A 56 4.12 4.41 -10.16
C SER A 56 3.61 5.86 -10.25
N HIS A 57 4.39 6.80 -9.72
CA HIS A 57 4.08 8.21 -9.83
C HIS A 57 5.30 9.00 -10.29
N GLU A 58 5.10 9.80 -11.33
CA GLU A 58 6.00 10.89 -11.65
C GLU A 58 5.88 11.94 -10.56
N THR A 59 7.01 12.33 -9.99
CA THR A 59 7.05 13.39 -9.00
C THR A 59 8.14 14.39 -9.34
N HIS A 60 7.83 15.66 -9.07
CA HIS A 60 8.82 16.70 -8.97
C HIS A 60 9.23 16.74 -7.50
N ASP A 61 10.42 16.23 -7.19
CA ASP A 61 10.91 16.21 -5.82
C ASP A 61 12.22 16.98 -5.70
N ASP A 62 12.10 18.24 -5.31
CA ASP A 62 13.24 19.13 -5.11
C ASP A 62 14.13 18.70 -3.95
N ARG A 63 13.64 17.81 -3.07
CA ARG A 63 14.43 17.24 -1.97
C ARG A 63 15.20 16.00 -2.42
N ASN A 64 14.78 15.33 -3.50
CA ASN A 64 15.38 14.10 -4.01
C ASN A 64 15.92 14.27 -5.43
N LEU A 65 16.80 15.27 -5.61
CA LEU A 65 17.45 15.52 -6.90
C LEU A 65 18.31 14.33 -7.35
N CYS A 66 18.33 14.09 -8.66
CA CYS A 66 19.22 13.12 -9.27
C CYS A 66 20.69 13.45 -8.91
N PRO A 67 21.48 12.50 -8.39
CA PRO A 67 22.88 12.78 -8.04
C PRO A 67 23.73 13.17 -9.23
N LYS A 68 23.41 12.61 -10.41
CA LYS A 68 24.18 12.73 -11.64
C LYS A 68 23.89 14.03 -12.38
N CYS A 69 22.62 14.33 -12.65
CA CYS A 69 22.22 15.48 -13.47
C CYS A 69 21.40 16.55 -12.72
N LYS A 70 21.25 16.41 -11.40
CA LYS A 70 20.55 17.36 -10.51
C LYS A 70 19.08 17.63 -10.87
N SER A 71 18.47 16.81 -11.74
CA SER A 71 17.07 16.94 -12.08
C SER A 71 16.16 16.47 -10.94
N SER A 72 15.09 17.21 -10.70
CA SER A 72 13.96 16.89 -9.81
C SER A 72 12.91 15.96 -10.44
N ARG A 73 13.02 15.67 -11.75
CA ARG A 73 12.08 14.80 -12.48
C ARG A 73 12.43 13.33 -12.27
N ILE A 74 11.64 12.67 -11.43
CA ILE A 74 11.84 11.28 -11.05
C ILE A 74 10.54 10.48 -11.16
N VAL A 75 10.67 9.19 -11.45
CA VAL A 75 9.60 8.20 -11.31
C VAL A 75 9.89 7.38 -10.07
N LYS A 76 8.92 7.30 -9.16
CA LYS A 76 8.99 6.44 -7.99
C LYS A 76 8.05 5.24 -8.14
N VAL A 77 8.59 4.05 -7.92
CA VAL A 77 7.87 2.77 -7.91
C VAL A 77 8.06 2.13 -6.55
N THR A 78 6.96 1.81 -5.88
CA THR A 78 6.96 1.07 -4.61
C THR A 78 6.45 -0.33 -4.88
N HIS A 79 7.09 -1.35 -4.31
CA HIS A 79 6.68 -2.75 -4.45
C HIS A 79 6.85 -3.51 -3.14
N LEU A 80 6.08 -4.57 -2.97
CA LEU A 80 6.20 -5.51 -1.86
C LEU A 80 7.37 -6.45 -2.13
N ARG A 81 8.26 -6.59 -1.14
CA ARG A 81 9.35 -7.58 -1.17
C ARG A 81 8.97 -8.87 -0.47
N SER A 82 8.05 -8.80 0.48
CA SER A 82 7.44 -9.95 1.13
C SER A 82 6.03 -9.60 1.61
N LEU A 83 5.20 -10.63 1.78
CA LEU A 83 3.85 -10.51 2.31
C LEU A 83 3.82 -10.97 3.77
N PRO A 84 3.38 -10.12 4.72
CA PRO A 84 3.26 -10.55 6.10
C PRO A 84 2.11 -11.55 6.27
N ARG A 85 2.19 -12.39 7.30
CA ARG A 85 1.08 -13.27 7.70
C ARG A 85 -0.17 -12.49 8.14
N THR A 86 0.01 -11.26 8.64
CA THR A 86 -1.08 -10.35 8.94
C THR A 86 -0.79 -8.98 8.34
N LEU A 87 -1.67 -8.52 7.47
CA LEU A 87 -1.58 -7.20 6.84
C LEU A 87 -2.37 -6.19 7.66
N ASN A 88 -1.70 -5.16 8.14
CA ASN A 88 -2.37 -3.98 8.70
C ASN A 88 -2.41 -2.86 7.66
N ILE A 89 -3.56 -2.20 7.57
CA ILE A 89 -3.76 -1.05 6.70
C ILE A 89 -4.26 0.10 7.57
N HIS A 90 -3.51 1.19 7.58
CA HIS A 90 -3.87 2.41 8.29
C HIS A 90 -4.48 3.40 7.30
N LEU A 91 -5.77 3.71 7.45
CA LEU A 91 -6.42 4.78 6.70
C LEU A 91 -6.14 6.14 7.34
N LYS A 92 -5.35 6.97 6.65
CA LYS A 92 -5.12 8.37 7.03
C LYS A 92 -6.35 9.20 6.70
N ARG A 93 -7.25 9.39 7.67
CA ARG A 93 -8.46 10.23 7.52
C ARG A 93 -8.29 11.64 8.07
N LEU A 94 -7.06 12.14 8.14
CA LEU A 94 -6.76 13.53 8.38
C LEU A 94 -6.12 14.12 7.11
N SER A 95 -6.66 15.23 6.63
CA SER A 95 -6.09 15.95 5.49
C SER A 95 -4.87 16.75 5.94
N GLN A 96 -3.90 16.93 5.05
CA GLN A 96 -2.71 17.78 5.31
C GLN A 96 -2.99 19.28 5.11
N LYS A 97 -4.26 19.71 5.23
CA LYS A 97 -4.65 21.13 5.14
C LYS A 97 -4.41 21.81 6.48
N ASN A 98 -4.34 23.15 6.47
CA ASN A 98 -4.34 23.96 7.69
C ASN A 98 -5.64 24.80 7.75
N PRO A 99 -6.53 24.59 8.73
CA PRO A 99 -6.47 23.58 9.78
C PRO A 99 -6.63 22.15 9.25
N LEU A 100 -6.14 21.16 10.01
CA LEU A 100 -6.35 19.74 9.72
C LEU A 100 -7.85 19.44 9.70
N GLN A 101 -8.32 18.80 8.63
CA GLN A 101 -9.72 18.41 8.51
C GLN A 101 -9.87 16.90 8.39
N LYS A 102 -10.88 16.35 9.08
CA LYS A 102 -11.26 14.94 8.98
C LYS A 102 -11.79 14.62 7.58
N VAL A 103 -11.27 13.55 6.99
CA VAL A 103 -11.72 13.01 5.70
C VAL A 103 -12.89 12.05 5.94
N ASN A 104 -14.10 12.61 5.92
CA ASN A 104 -15.36 11.89 6.06
C ASN A 104 -15.80 11.22 4.74
N ARG A 105 -14.92 10.39 4.17
CA ARG A 105 -15.22 9.62 2.97
C ARG A 105 -15.58 8.17 3.31
N THR A 106 -16.72 7.71 2.83
CA THR A 106 -17.12 6.30 2.93
C THR A 106 -16.15 5.43 2.13
N LEU A 107 -15.63 4.39 2.77
CA LEU A 107 -14.75 3.39 2.17
C LEU A 107 -15.43 2.02 2.26
N SER A 108 -15.50 1.28 1.15
CA SER A 108 -15.98 -0.10 1.13
C SER A 108 -14.82 -1.08 1.27
N PHE A 109 -15.10 -2.20 1.93
CA PHE A 109 -14.14 -3.27 2.20
C PHE A 109 -14.67 -4.57 1.60
N PRO A 110 -13.86 -5.30 0.82
CA PRO A 110 -14.23 -6.62 0.39
C PRO A 110 -14.10 -7.60 1.58
N PRO A 111 -14.87 -8.71 1.61
CA PRO A 111 -14.69 -9.75 2.63
C PRO A 111 -13.32 -10.44 2.49
N VAL A 112 -12.85 -10.60 1.25
CA VAL A 112 -11.55 -11.16 0.89
C VAL A 112 -10.81 -10.16 0.01
N LEU A 113 -9.57 -9.84 0.36
CA LEU A 113 -8.68 -9.01 -0.42
C LEU A 113 -7.65 -9.91 -1.11
N ASP A 114 -7.75 -10.04 -2.44
CA ASP A 114 -6.72 -10.67 -3.26
C ASP A 114 -5.74 -9.60 -3.77
N LEU A 115 -4.48 -9.67 -3.37
CA LEU A 115 -3.49 -8.67 -3.80
C LEU A 115 -3.10 -8.81 -5.27
N HIS A 116 -3.28 -10.00 -5.87
CA HIS A 116 -2.99 -10.23 -7.29
C HIS A 116 -4.06 -9.63 -8.21
N GLU A 117 -5.29 -9.49 -7.73
CA GLU A 117 -6.36 -8.80 -8.47
C GLU A 117 -6.27 -7.28 -8.35
N VAL A 118 -5.57 -6.78 -7.32
CA VAL A 118 -5.51 -5.36 -6.98
C VAL A 118 -4.22 -4.69 -7.44
N LEU A 119 -3.09 -5.41 -7.42
CA LEU A 119 -1.77 -4.87 -7.72
C LEU A 119 -1.21 -5.47 -9.00
N ASP A 120 -0.51 -4.64 -9.78
CA ASP A 120 0.23 -5.11 -10.94
C ASP A 120 1.37 -6.06 -10.49
N PRO A 121 1.75 -7.08 -11.30
CA PRO A 121 2.76 -8.06 -10.92
C PRO A 121 4.10 -7.45 -10.50
N GLU A 122 4.47 -6.30 -11.07
CA GLU A 122 5.70 -5.58 -10.70
C GLU A 122 5.70 -5.03 -9.26
N HIS A 123 4.53 -4.91 -8.63
CA HIS A 123 4.37 -4.42 -7.27
C HIS A 123 4.28 -5.55 -6.24
N LEU A 124 4.22 -6.80 -6.69
CA LEU A 124 4.15 -7.98 -5.84
C LEU A 124 5.55 -8.61 -5.67
N PRO A 125 5.79 -9.38 -4.60
CA PRO A 125 6.99 -10.18 -4.50
C PRO A 125 7.01 -11.22 -5.63
N PRO A 126 8.19 -11.68 -6.09
CA PRO A 126 8.26 -12.78 -7.03
C PRO A 126 7.54 -14.01 -6.46
N GLU A 127 6.87 -14.79 -7.32
CA GLU A 127 5.96 -15.87 -6.90
C GLU A 127 6.63 -16.92 -6.00
N GLU A 128 7.92 -17.18 -6.21
CA GLU A 128 8.74 -18.09 -5.40
C GLU A 128 8.81 -17.68 -3.92
N TYR A 129 8.58 -16.40 -3.62
CA TYR A 129 8.56 -15.85 -2.25
C TYR A 129 7.14 -15.67 -1.71
N SER A 130 6.10 -16.04 -2.46
CA SER A 130 4.71 -15.73 -2.16
C SER A 130 3.83 -16.98 -2.02
N MET A 131 3.80 -17.55 -0.82
CA MET A 131 2.79 -18.57 -0.45
C MET A 131 1.42 -17.95 -0.09
N VAL A 132 1.35 -16.62 0.02
CA VAL A 132 0.21 -15.86 0.52
C VAL A 132 -0.34 -15.03 -0.62
N ARG A 133 -1.63 -15.15 -0.95
CA ARG A 133 -2.23 -14.35 -2.04
C ARG A 133 -3.44 -13.53 -1.59
N GLN A 134 -4.12 -14.02 -0.56
CA GLN A 134 -5.43 -13.53 -0.15
C GLN A 134 -5.46 -13.24 1.35
N TYR A 135 -6.21 -12.20 1.72
CA TYR A 135 -6.43 -11.78 3.09
C TYR A 135 -7.91 -11.75 3.42
N ILE A 136 -8.31 -12.35 4.52
CA ILE A 136 -9.66 -12.16 5.08
C ILE A 136 -9.61 -10.95 6.01
N ILE A 137 -10.53 -10.01 5.80
CA ILE A 137 -10.62 -8.80 6.63
C ILE A 137 -11.40 -9.13 7.90
N LEU A 138 -10.74 -9.05 9.06
CA LEU A 138 -11.32 -9.48 10.34
C LEU A 138 -11.77 -8.33 11.23
N HIS A 139 -11.07 -7.19 11.21
CA HIS A 139 -11.36 -6.09 12.14
C HIS A 139 -11.23 -4.72 11.48
N HIS A 140 -12.21 -3.86 11.80
CA HIS A 140 -12.20 -2.42 11.56
C HIS A 140 -12.11 -1.69 12.90
N LEU A 141 -10.90 -1.29 13.30
CA LEU A 141 -10.69 -0.54 14.53
C LEU A 141 -10.90 0.94 14.26
N ARG A 142 -12.02 1.50 14.74
CA ARG A 142 -12.32 2.93 14.73
C ARG A 142 -11.77 3.57 15.99
N TYR A 143 -10.77 4.43 15.86
CA TYR A 143 -10.39 5.34 16.95
C TYR A 143 -11.30 6.57 16.90
N ALA A 144 -11.72 7.05 18.08
CA ALA A 144 -12.59 8.22 18.23
C ALA A 144 -12.00 9.47 17.53
N GLU A 145 -10.68 9.55 17.41
CA GLU A 145 -9.92 10.72 16.94
C GLU A 145 -9.49 10.67 15.46
N ALA A 146 -10.29 10.04 14.60
CA ALA A 146 -10.16 10.08 13.14
C ALA A 146 -9.21 9.09 12.46
N GLU A 147 -8.70 8.07 13.15
CA GLU A 147 -7.95 6.97 12.50
C GLU A 147 -8.78 5.69 12.42
N LEU A 148 -8.74 5.03 11.25
CA LEU A 148 -9.26 3.67 11.07
C LEU A 148 -8.11 2.75 10.71
N CYS A 149 -7.88 1.72 11.53
CA CYS A 149 -6.98 0.64 11.19
C CYS A 149 -7.78 -0.59 10.77
N ILE A 150 -7.38 -1.21 9.67
CA ILE A 150 -7.97 -2.45 9.15
C ILE A 150 -6.92 -3.54 9.31
N ARG A 151 -7.34 -4.67 9.86
CA ARG A 151 -6.47 -5.83 10.03
C ARG A 151 -6.99 -7.00 9.19
N GLY A 152 -6.17 -7.44 8.24
CA GLY A 152 -6.39 -8.63 7.43
C GLY A 152 -5.47 -9.77 7.85
N VAL A 153 -5.99 -10.98 7.93
CA VAL A 153 -5.19 -12.19 8.16
C VAL A 153 -5.02 -12.92 6.83
N ALA A 154 -3.80 -13.38 6.57
CA ALA A 154 -3.46 -13.99 5.30
C ALA A 154 -3.77 -15.50 5.26
N TYR A 155 -4.08 -15.97 4.06
CA TYR A 155 -4.41 -17.35 3.77
C TYR A 155 -3.71 -17.77 2.46
N ALA A 156 -3.25 -19.02 2.42
CA ALA A 156 -2.84 -19.67 1.19
C ALA A 156 -4.05 -20.37 0.56
N ARG A 157 -4.19 -20.24 -0.75
CA ARG A 157 -5.13 -21.05 -1.52
C ARG A 157 -4.52 -22.43 -1.72
N GLY A 158 -5.10 -23.45 -1.08
CA GLY A 158 -4.66 -24.84 -1.24
C GLY A 158 -5.12 -25.44 -2.57
N GLU A 159 -4.43 -26.49 -3.01
CA GLU A 159 -4.89 -27.34 -4.11
C GLU A 159 -6.27 -27.92 -3.76
N GLY A 160 -7.28 -27.64 -4.59
CA GLY A 160 -8.70 -27.93 -4.29
C GLY A 160 -9.53 -26.72 -3.88
N GLY A 161 -8.96 -25.50 -3.82
CA GLY A 161 -9.71 -24.26 -3.58
C GLY A 161 -10.04 -23.96 -2.11
N SER A 162 -9.60 -24.81 -1.18
CA SER A 162 -9.74 -24.55 0.26
C SER A 162 -8.71 -23.54 0.76
N PHE A 163 -9.12 -22.59 1.59
CA PHE A 163 -8.23 -21.63 2.25
C PHE A 163 -7.63 -22.25 3.51
N LYS A 164 -6.29 -22.30 3.60
CA LYS A 164 -5.60 -22.69 4.83
C LYS A 164 -5.06 -21.45 5.52
N ARG A 165 -5.44 -21.27 6.79
CA ARG A 165 -4.86 -20.22 7.63
C ARG A 165 -3.40 -20.56 7.83
N LEU A 166 -2.53 -19.69 7.34
CA LEU A 166 -1.09 -19.79 7.59
C LEU A 166 -0.81 -19.42 9.04
#